data_AF-B6WT79-F1
#
_entry.id   AF-B6WT79-F1
#
_cell.length_a   1.000
_cell.length_b   1.000
_cell.length_c   1.000
_cell.angle_alpha   90.00
_cell.angle_beta   90.00
_cell.angle_gamma   90.00
#
_symmetry.space_group_name_H-M   'P 1'
#
loop_
_entity.id
_entity.type
_entity.pdbx_description
1 polymer ?
#
loop_
_entity_poly.entity_id
_entity_poly.type
_entity_poly.pdbx_seq_one_letter_code
_entity_poly.pdbx_strand_id
1 'polypeptide(L)'
;MIPVQKVLVRYTVTAGVLEYAVPFALYGTGDVNVSWAAAGDKETQTTLAPGSDYSVTVFRDMTGGKVTLADGKVPAGATLAIESAVPLTQELDLSNTATVDTEATEGQLDRMVQMIQQLGDGLSRAVKVNATDSSTPEELLASLYRARDIARDAAEAATDSEQAAEGSEQAAATSASRAAASEQAAAGHEQAAR
;
A
#
# COMPACT_ATOMS: atom_id res chain seq x y z
N MET A 1 -29.99 -3.10 -14.51
CA MET A 1 -28.64 -2.72 -14.98
C MET A 1 -27.90 -2.16 -13.79
N ILE A 2 -26.94 -2.91 -13.23
CA ILE A 2 -26.05 -2.38 -12.20
C ILE A 2 -25.06 -1.45 -12.93
N PRO A 3 -25.08 -0.11 -12.69
CA PRO A 3 -24.03 0.77 -13.18
C PRO A 3 -22.70 0.36 -12.55
N VAL A 4 -21.54 0.76 -13.11
CA VAL A 4 -20.23 0.50 -12.47
C VAL A 4 -20.30 0.92 -10.99
N GLN A 5 -20.41 -0.05 -10.09
CA GLN A 5 -20.60 0.22 -8.68
C GLN A 5 -19.22 0.41 -8.08
N LYS A 6 -19.01 1.50 -7.34
CA LYS A 6 -17.81 1.63 -6.52
C LYS A 6 -17.90 0.55 -5.44
N VAL A 7 -17.14 -0.52 -5.56
CA VAL A 7 -16.99 -1.58 -4.54
C VAL A 7 -15.99 -1.20 -3.43
N LEU A 8 -15.49 0.03 -3.46
CA LEU A 8 -14.59 0.62 -2.47
C LEU A 8 -14.94 2.10 -2.29
N VAL A 9 -15.13 2.52 -1.04
CA VAL A 9 -15.28 3.92 -0.66
C VAL A 9 -14.24 4.27 0.40
N ARG A 10 -13.76 5.52 0.35
CA ARG A 10 -12.81 6.06 1.32
C ARG A 10 -13.39 7.29 2.01
N TYR A 11 -13.16 7.39 3.31
CA TYR A 11 -13.55 8.50 4.15
C TYR A 11 -12.35 9.04 4.93
N THR A 12 -12.36 10.33 5.25
CA THR A 12 -11.48 10.89 6.28
C THR A 12 -12.23 10.85 7.61
N VAL A 13 -11.67 10.18 8.59
CA VAL A 13 -12.28 10.04 9.92
C VAL A 13 -12.28 11.40 10.62
N THR A 14 -13.46 11.84 11.05
CA THR A 14 -13.63 13.08 11.81
C THR A 14 -13.91 12.74 13.26
N ALA A 15 -13.38 13.54 14.19
CA ALA A 15 -13.61 13.33 15.62
C ALA A 15 -15.11 13.29 15.93
N GLY A 16 -15.56 12.26 16.65
CA GLY A 16 -16.96 12.05 17.02
C GLY A 16 -17.86 11.49 15.93
N VAL A 17 -17.37 11.29 14.70
CA VAL A 17 -18.13 10.64 13.61
C VAL A 17 -17.79 9.15 13.57
N LEU A 18 -18.78 8.32 13.93
CA LEU A 18 -18.63 6.86 13.96
C LEU A 18 -19.40 6.17 12.84
N GLU A 19 -20.28 6.87 12.13
CA GLU A 19 -21.15 6.29 11.11
C GLU A 19 -20.71 6.67 9.70
N TYR A 20 -20.56 5.66 8.84
CA TYR A 20 -20.06 5.80 7.47
C TYR A 20 -20.96 5.04 6.51
N ALA A 21 -21.39 5.71 5.43
CA ALA A 21 -22.28 5.11 4.44
C ALA A 21 -21.54 4.07 3.57
N VAL A 22 -22.26 3.03 3.16
CA VAL A 22 -21.81 2.02 2.20
C VAL A 22 -22.61 2.21 0.92
N PRO A 23 -22.01 2.73 -0.18
CA PRO A 23 -22.74 3.14 -1.38
C PRO A 23 -22.90 2.00 -2.42
N PHE A 24 -22.74 0.75 -2.00
CA PHE A 24 -22.84 -0.44 -2.84
C PHE A 24 -23.66 -1.51 -2.11
N ALA A 25 -24.28 -2.41 -2.87
CA ALA A 25 -25.21 -3.40 -2.33
C ALA A 25 -24.57 -4.30 -1.27
N LEU A 26 -25.35 -4.67 -0.27
CA LEU A 26 -24.97 -5.60 0.80
C LEU A 26 -26.06 -6.67 0.91
N TYR A 27 -25.68 -7.94 0.93
CA TYR A 27 -26.58 -9.08 1.08
C TYR A 27 -26.55 -9.63 2.52
N GLY A 28 -25.47 -9.33 3.24
CA GLY A 28 -25.32 -9.60 4.66
C GLY A 28 -24.36 -8.64 5.34
N THR A 29 -24.33 -8.69 6.68
CA THR A 29 -23.44 -7.84 7.48
C THR A 29 -21.95 -8.19 7.33
N GLY A 30 -21.65 -9.36 6.76
CA GLY A 30 -20.28 -9.80 6.47
C GLY A 30 -19.75 -9.40 5.10
N ASP A 31 -20.56 -8.73 4.27
CA ASP A 31 -20.18 -8.39 2.89
C ASP A 31 -19.32 -7.13 2.78
N VAL A 32 -18.69 -6.72 3.88
CA VAL A 32 -17.75 -5.60 3.91
C VAL A 32 -16.48 -5.97 4.66
N ASN A 33 -15.37 -5.45 4.16
CA ASN A 33 -14.12 -5.34 4.90
C ASN A 33 -13.86 -3.87 5.20
N VAL A 34 -13.43 -3.58 6.42
CA VAL A 34 -13.12 -2.22 6.86
C VAL A 34 -11.68 -2.18 7.32
N SER A 35 -10.92 -1.23 6.78
CA SER A 35 -9.54 -0.98 7.17
C SER A 35 -9.28 0.51 7.31
N TRP A 36 -8.19 0.87 7.98
CA TRP A 36 -7.75 2.26 8.03
C TRP A 36 -6.24 2.39 7.94
N ALA A 37 -5.79 3.54 7.45
CA ALA A 37 -4.39 3.94 7.45
C ALA A 37 -4.25 5.31 8.11
N ALA A 38 -3.13 5.54 8.79
CA ALA A 38 -2.83 6.84 9.37
C ALA A 38 -2.80 7.93 8.27
N ALA A 39 -3.03 9.19 8.64
CA ALA A 39 -3.05 10.29 7.69
C ALA A 39 -1.74 10.35 6.88
N GLY A 40 -1.84 10.15 5.56
CA GLY A 40 -0.69 10.17 4.65
C GLY A 40 0.11 8.86 4.57
N ASP A 41 -0.19 7.86 5.40
CA ASP A 41 0.40 6.52 5.28
C ASP A 41 -0.15 5.82 4.04
N LYS A 42 0.76 5.27 3.24
CA LYS A 42 0.47 4.55 1.99
C LYS A 42 1.03 3.13 2.00
N GLU A 43 1.79 2.78 3.03
CA GLU A 43 2.50 1.51 3.12
C GLU A 43 1.81 0.56 4.08
N THR A 44 1.22 1.10 5.16
CA THR A 44 0.56 0.29 6.17
C THR A 44 -0.91 0.62 6.31
N GLN A 45 -1.70 -0.41 6.62
CA GLN A 45 -3.09 -0.28 7.02
C GLN A 45 -3.43 -1.33 8.08
N THR A 46 -4.42 -1.02 8.90
CA THR A 46 -4.97 -1.92 9.93
C THR A 46 -6.35 -2.39 9.50
N THR A 47 -6.54 -3.70 9.40
CA THR A 47 -7.86 -4.31 9.21
C THR A 47 -8.63 -4.32 10.52
N LEU A 48 -9.87 -3.87 10.49
CA LEU A 48 -10.77 -3.89 11.64
C LEU A 48 -11.52 -5.21 11.72
N ALA A 49 -11.77 -5.70 12.93
CA ALA A 49 -12.54 -6.91 13.17
C ALA A 49 -14.05 -6.60 13.29
N PRO A 50 -14.92 -7.25 12.50
CA PRO A 50 -16.37 -7.08 12.63
C PRO A 50 -16.86 -7.54 14.01
N GLY A 51 -17.85 -6.84 14.56
CA GLY A 51 -18.42 -7.09 15.89
C GLY A 51 -17.67 -6.42 17.04
N SER A 52 -16.34 -6.39 17.02
CA SER A 52 -15.53 -5.73 18.06
C SER A 52 -15.13 -4.31 17.71
N ASP A 53 -14.75 -4.07 16.45
CA ASP A 53 -14.23 -2.78 16.00
C ASP A 53 -15.26 -1.98 15.19
N TYR A 54 -16.22 -2.67 14.56
CA TYR A 54 -17.34 -2.05 13.86
C TYR A 54 -18.54 -2.98 13.75
N SER A 55 -19.71 -2.43 13.48
CA SER A 55 -20.93 -3.14 13.11
C SER A 55 -21.47 -2.65 11.77
N VAL A 56 -22.32 -3.45 11.12
CA VAL A 56 -22.87 -3.17 9.80
C VAL A 56 -24.40 -3.21 9.87
N THR A 57 -25.05 -2.19 9.32
CA THR A 57 -26.49 -2.17 9.08
C THR A 57 -26.72 -2.25 7.58
N VAL A 58 -27.49 -3.25 7.14
CA VAL A 58 -27.90 -3.42 5.73
C VAL A 58 -29.24 -2.70 5.52
N PHE A 59 -29.37 -1.93 4.45
CA PHE A 59 -30.63 -1.29 4.11
C PHE A 59 -31.57 -2.26 3.40
N ARG A 60 -32.86 -2.19 3.73
CA ARG A 60 -33.88 -3.12 3.21
C ARG A 60 -34.16 -2.99 1.72
N ASP A 61 -33.78 -1.86 1.13
CA ASP A 61 -33.92 -1.59 -0.30
C ASP A 61 -32.71 -2.06 -1.11
N MET A 62 -31.75 -2.73 -0.47
CA MET A 62 -30.52 -3.27 -1.08
C MET A 62 -29.64 -2.21 -1.74
N THR A 63 -29.85 -0.92 -1.44
CA THR A 63 -29.04 0.18 -1.96
C THR A 63 -27.68 0.32 -1.26
N GLY A 64 -27.48 -0.45 -0.19
CA GLY A 64 -26.23 -0.59 0.54
C GLY A 64 -26.45 -0.65 2.04
N GLY A 65 -25.74 0.19 2.78
CA GLY A 65 -25.83 0.15 4.23
C GLY A 65 -24.98 1.18 4.94
N LYS A 66 -24.64 0.86 6.18
CA LYS A 66 -23.86 1.72 7.07
C LYS A 66 -22.90 0.91 7.92
N VAL A 67 -21.64 1.33 7.97
CA VAL A 67 -20.65 0.87 8.95
C VAL A 67 -20.69 1.82 10.14
N THR A 68 -20.76 1.26 11.35
CA THR A 68 -20.66 2.00 12.60
C THR A 68 -19.41 1.54 13.34
N LEU A 69 -18.43 2.43 13.49
CA LEU A 69 -17.19 2.16 14.21
C LEU A 69 -17.45 2.12 15.72
N ALA A 70 -16.74 1.25 16.44
CA ALA A 70 -16.63 1.38 17.89
C ALA A 70 -15.72 2.58 18.24
N ASP A 71 -16.04 3.24 19.35
CA ASP A 71 -15.36 4.45 19.77
C ASP A 71 -13.85 4.21 20.02
N GLY A 72 -13.03 5.18 19.63
CA GLY A 72 -11.57 5.13 19.79
C GLY A 72 -10.82 4.10 18.91
N LYS A 73 -11.49 3.34 18.05
CA LYS A 73 -10.84 2.32 17.20
C LYS A 73 -10.05 2.87 16.03
N VAL A 74 -10.50 4.00 15.48
CA VAL A 74 -9.85 4.66 14.35
C VAL A 74 -9.57 6.11 14.73
N PRO A 75 -8.31 6.57 14.64
CA PRO A 75 -7.97 7.94 15.03
C PRO A 75 -8.55 8.96 14.04
N ALA A 76 -8.91 10.14 14.54
CA ALA A 76 -9.32 11.25 13.69
C ALA A 76 -8.18 11.64 12.72
N GLY A 77 -8.54 11.98 11.48
CA GLY A 77 -7.62 12.26 10.39
C GLY A 77 -7.18 11.03 9.60
N ALA A 78 -7.43 9.81 10.10
CA ALA A 78 -7.14 8.59 9.35
C ALA A 78 -7.98 8.49 8.06
N THR A 79 -7.44 7.76 7.08
CA THR A 79 -8.22 7.31 5.92
C THR A 79 -8.88 5.98 6.26
N LEU A 80 -10.20 5.96 6.31
CA LEU A 80 -11.02 4.75 6.44
C LEU A 80 -11.36 4.22 5.05
N ALA A 81 -11.13 2.95 4.79
CA ALA A 81 -11.57 2.26 3.58
C ALA A 81 -12.66 1.25 3.95
N ILE A 82 -13.75 1.26 3.18
CA ILE A 82 -14.82 0.26 3.26
C ILE A 82 -14.90 -0.39 1.88
N GLU A 83 -14.58 -1.68 1.84
CA GLU A 83 -14.51 -2.49 0.62
C GLU A 83 -15.59 -3.57 0.65
N SER A 84 -16.16 -3.86 -0.51
CA SER A 84 -17.09 -4.97 -0.69
C SER A 84 -16.35 -6.30 -0.53
N ALA A 85 -16.90 -7.19 0.29
CA ALA A 85 -16.32 -8.48 0.66
C ALA A 85 -17.33 -9.63 0.51
N VAL A 86 -18.24 -9.52 -0.47
CA VAL A 86 -19.19 -10.59 -0.77
C VAL A 86 -18.41 -11.88 -1.05
N PRO A 87 -18.72 -13.00 -0.35
CA PRO A 87 -18.05 -14.27 -0.55
C PRO A 87 -18.15 -14.75 -2.00
N LEU A 88 -17.05 -15.28 -2.56
CA LEU A 88 -17.01 -15.79 -3.93
C LEU A 88 -17.64 -17.19 -4.06
N THR A 89 -18.92 -17.30 -3.75
CA THR A 89 -19.69 -18.56 -3.72
C THR A 89 -20.96 -18.46 -4.59
N GLN A 90 -21.47 -19.58 -5.09
CA GLN A 90 -22.83 -19.62 -5.63
C GLN A 90 -23.79 -20.11 -4.55
N GLU A 91 -24.84 -19.33 -4.27
CA GLU A 91 -25.85 -19.68 -3.26
C GLU A 91 -27.18 -20.11 -3.89
N LEU A 92 -27.47 -19.67 -5.12
CA LEU A 92 -28.67 -20.09 -5.84
C LEU A 92 -28.61 -21.58 -6.19
N ASP A 93 -29.62 -22.30 -5.71
CA ASP A 93 -29.87 -23.71 -6.00
C ASP A 93 -31.22 -23.85 -6.73
N LEU A 94 -31.15 -24.21 -8.02
CA LEU A 94 -32.33 -24.36 -8.87
C LEU A 94 -32.69 -25.84 -9.02
N SER A 95 -33.94 -26.17 -8.72
CA SER A 95 -34.50 -27.48 -9.02
C SER A 95 -34.83 -27.62 -10.50
N ASN A 96 -34.58 -28.79 -11.07
CA ASN A 96 -34.87 -29.11 -12.47
C ASN A 96 -36.37 -29.23 -12.80
N THR A 97 -37.23 -29.35 -11.79
CA THR A 97 -38.69 -29.54 -11.96
C THR A 97 -39.50 -28.39 -11.38
N ALA A 98 -38.89 -27.48 -10.62
CA ALA A 98 -39.57 -26.34 -10.05
C ALA A 98 -39.65 -25.18 -11.07
N THR A 99 -40.64 -24.31 -10.87
CA THR A 99 -40.65 -23.00 -11.50
C THR A 99 -39.44 -22.19 -11.02
N VAL A 100 -38.74 -21.55 -11.96
CA VAL A 100 -37.60 -20.68 -11.64
C VAL A 100 -38.08 -19.49 -10.82
N ASP A 101 -37.49 -19.30 -9.64
CA ASP A 101 -37.64 -18.09 -8.86
C ASP A 101 -36.83 -16.97 -9.53
N THR A 102 -37.52 -16.08 -10.24
CA THR A 102 -36.88 -14.99 -10.96
C THR A 102 -36.24 -13.97 -10.03
N GLU A 103 -36.76 -13.79 -8.81
CA GLU A 103 -36.19 -12.84 -7.83
C GLU A 103 -34.89 -13.40 -7.26
N ALA A 104 -34.87 -14.68 -6.88
CA ALA A 104 -33.63 -15.34 -6.46
C ALA A 104 -32.59 -15.42 -7.59
N THR A 105 -33.04 -15.60 -8.83
CA THR A 105 -32.17 -15.61 -10.02
C THR A 105 -31.53 -14.25 -10.26
N GLU A 106 -32.31 -13.17 -10.29
CA GLU A 106 -31.78 -11.81 -10.42
C GLU A 106 -30.84 -11.46 -9.26
N GLY A 107 -31.20 -11.79 -8.01
CA GLY A 107 -30.35 -11.54 -6.86
C GLY A 107 -28.98 -12.22 -6.95
N GLN A 108 -28.93 -13.46 -7.45
CA GLN A 108 -27.65 -14.15 -7.67
C GLN A 108 -26.85 -13.56 -8.83
N LEU A 109 -27.50 -13.12 -9.91
CA LEU A 109 -26.83 -12.43 -11.02
C LEU A 109 -26.22 -11.11 -10.57
N ASP A 110 -26.95 -10.32 -9.78
CA ASP A 110 -26.47 -9.08 -9.19
C ASP A 110 -25.27 -9.31 -8.28
N ARG A 111 -25.35 -10.33 -7.42
CA ARG A 111 -24.26 -10.76 -6.54
C ARG A 111 -23.01 -11.16 -7.34
N MET A 112 -23.18 -11.91 -8.43
CA MET A 112 -22.08 -12.29 -9.33
C MET A 112 -21.43 -11.08 -10.02
N VAL A 113 -22.21 -10.11 -10.47
CA VAL A 113 -21.67 -8.86 -11.03
C VAL A 113 -20.84 -8.11 -10.00
N GLN A 114 -21.29 -8.03 -8.76
CA GLN A 114 -20.53 -7.41 -7.67
C GLN A 114 -19.25 -8.17 -7.34
N MET A 115 -19.27 -9.50 -7.34
CA MET A 115 -18.05 -10.32 -7.20
C MET A 115 -17.03 -10.03 -8.30
N ILE A 116 -17.48 -9.91 -9.56
CA ILE A 116 -16.62 -9.54 -10.69
C ILE A 116 -16.04 -8.13 -10.50
N GLN A 117 -16.85 -7.18 -10.04
CA GLN A 117 -16.39 -5.82 -9.74
C GLN A 117 -15.37 -5.80 -8.60
N GLN A 118 -15.57 -6.59 -7.52
CA GLN A 118 -14.60 -6.78 -6.44
C GLN A 118 -13.25 -7.30 -6.97
N LEU A 119 -13.28 -8.33 -7.83
CA LEU A 119 -12.06 -8.85 -8.45
C LEU A 119 -11.40 -7.80 -9.36
N GLY A 120 -12.18 -7.08 -10.17
CA GLY A 120 -11.68 -6.00 -11.01
C GLY A 120 -11.02 -4.88 -10.21
N ASP A 121 -11.62 -4.50 -9.08
CA ASP A 121 -11.09 -3.50 -8.14
C ASP A 121 -9.78 -3.97 -7.50
N GLY A 122 -9.71 -5.22 -7.04
CA GLY A 122 -8.46 -5.84 -6.55
C GLY A 122 -7.36 -5.88 -7.60
N LEU A 123 -7.68 -6.32 -8.83
CA LEU A 123 -6.75 -6.35 -9.96
C LEU A 123 -6.32 -4.94 -10.42
N SER A 124 -7.15 -3.92 -10.20
CA SER A 124 -6.79 -2.54 -10.51
C SER A 124 -5.65 -2.03 -9.62
N ARG A 125 -5.56 -2.53 -8.38
CA ARG A 125 -4.54 -2.18 -7.38
C ARG A 125 -3.33 -3.11 -7.35
N ALA A 126 -3.37 -4.24 -8.05
CA ALA A 126 -2.26 -5.17 -8.11
C ALA A 126 -1.08 -4.62 -8.94
N VAL A 127 0.14 -5.09 -8.62
CA VAL A 127 1.30 -4.95 -9.50
C VAL A 127 1.08 -5.84 -10.73
N LYS A 128 1.19 -5.27 -11.93
CA LYS A 128 0.87 -5.95 -13.20
C LYS A 128 2.01 -5.81 -14.18
N VAL A 129 2.15 -6.85 -15.00
CA VAL A 129 2.91 -6.81 -16.25
C VAL A 129 2.00 -6.31 -17.38
N ASN A 130 2.61 -5.69 -18.41
CA ASN A 130 1.85 -5.20 -19.56
C ASN A 130 1.33 -6.38 -20.39
N ALA A 131 0.18 -6.20 -21.07
CA ALA A 131 -0.43 -7.26 -21.88
C ALA A 131 0.41 -7.69 -23.09
N THR A 132 1.35 -6.85 -23.55
CA THR A 132 2.28 -7.14 -24.65
C THR A 132 3.62 -7.69 -24.16
N ASP A 133 3.80 -7.79 -22.85
CA ASP A 133 5.02 -8.30 -22.23
C ASP A 133 4.87 -9.82 -22.02
N SER A 134 5.92 -10.58 -22.36
CA SER A 134 5.96 -12.02 -22.11
C SER A 134 6.43 -12.38 -20.71
N SER A 135 6.91 -11.40 -19.94
CA SER A 135 7.37 -11.64 -18.57
C SER A 135 6.23 -11.91 -17.59
N THR A 136 6.51 -12.72 -16.57
CA THR A 136 5.55 -13.02 -15.51
C THR A 136 5.64 -11.98 -14.37
N PRO A 137 4.59 -11.82 -13.54
CA PRO A 137 4.66 -10.98 -12.34
C PRO A 137 5.81 -11.36 -11.38
N GLU A 138 6.16 -12.64 -11.29
CA GLU A 138 7.28 -13.14 -10.48
C GLU A 138 8.63 -12.67 -11.04
N GLU A 139 8.79 -12.64 -12.36
CA GLU A 139 9.98 -12.10 -13.01
C GLU A 139 10.09 -10.58 -12.81
N LEU A 140 8.98 -9.85 -12.90
CA LEU A 140 8.94 -8.42 -12.58
C LEU A 140 9.36 -8.19 -11.11
N LEU A 141 8.84 -9.00 -10.18
CA LEU A 141 9.22 -8.91 -8.76
C LEU A 141 10.70 -9.19 -8.53
N ALA A 142 11.26 -10.23 -9.19
CA ALA A 142 12.69 -10.52 -9.12
C ALA A 142 13.55 -9.38 -9.68
N SER A 143 13.08 -8.74 -10.77
CA SER A 143 13.74 -7.56 -11.34
C SER A 143 13.75 -6.38 -10.36
N LEU A 144 12.64 -6.12 -9.66
CA LEU A 144 12.55 -5.09 -8.64
C LEU A 144 13.51 -5.35 -7.46
N TYR A 145 13.62 -6.60 -6.99
CA TYR A 145 14.58 -6.93 -5.94
C TYR A 145 16.03 -6.78 -6.40
N ARG A 146 16.35 -7.17 -7.63
CA ARG A 146 17.69 -6.94 -8.19
C ARG A 146 18.01 -5.45 -8.30
N ALA A 147 17.07 -4.64 -8.78
CA ALA A 147 17.24 -3.19 -8.88
C ALA A 147 17.48 -2.55 -7.51
N ARG A 148 16.74 -2.99 -6.48
CA ARG A 148 16.97 -2.58 -5.08
C ARG A 148 18.39 -2.92 -4.62
N ASP A 149 18.83 -4.16 -4.83
CA ASP A 149 20.14 -4.60 -4.35
C ASP A 149 21.28 -3.86 -5.06
N ILE A 150 21.19 -3.66 -6.38
CA ILE A 150 22.14 -2.84 -7.14
C ILE A 150 22.19 -1.41 -6.60
N ALA A 151 21.03 -0.80 -6.29
CA ALA A 151 20.97 0.55 -5.75
C ALA A 151 21.63 0.65 -4.36
N ARG A 152 21.46 -0.37 -3.51
CA ARG A 152 22.12 -0.44 -2.21
C ARG A 152 23.63 -0.56 -2.37
N ASP A 153 24.10 -1.50 -3.18
CA ASP A 153 25.53 -1.74 -3.40
C ASP A 153 26.21 -0.49 -4.01
N ALA A 154 25.52 0.23 -4.89
CA ALA A 154 26.00 1.51 -5.43
C ALA A 154 26.11 2.61 -4.37
N ALA A 155 25.16 2.69 -3.42
CA ALA A 155 25.20 3.65 -2.33
C ALA A 155 26.34 3.34 -1.34
N GLU A 156 26.59 2.07 -1.06
CA GLU A 156 27.73 1.62 -0.24
C GLU A 156 29.05 1.99 -0.92
N ALA A 157 29.21 1.68 -2.21
CA ALA A 157 30.41 2.05 -2.97
C ALA A 157 30.65 3.58 -3.04
N ALA A 158 29.58 4.37 -3.11
CA ALA A 158 29.67 5.83 -3.05
C ALA A 158 30.18 6.31 -1.67
N THR A 159 29.69 5.70 -0.59
CA THR A 159 30.13 5.98 0.79
C THR A 159 31.60 5.62 0.98
N ASP A 160 32.03 4.46 0.50
CA ASP A 160 33.44 4.05 0.55
C ASP A 160 34.36 4.99 -0.25
N SER A 161 33.88 5.46 -1.40
CA SER A 161 34.61 6.42 -2.23
C SER A 161 34.74 7.79 -1.56
N GLU A 162 33.69 8.25 -0.87
CA GLU A 162 33.72 9.48 -0.05
C GLU A 162 34.78 9.37 1.06
N GLN A 163 34.77 8.26 1.81
CA GLN A 163 35.76 8.03 2.88
C GLN A 163 37.20 7.95 2.33
N ALA A 164 37.40 7.32 1.18
CA ALA A 164 38.70 7.25 0.52
C ALA A 164 39.18 8.65 0.07
N ALA A 165 38.28 9.49 -0.40
CA ALA A 165 38.58 10.87 -0.77
C ALA A 165 38.97 11.71 0.46
N GLU A 166 38.21 11.62 1.56
CA GLU A 166 38.54 12.27 2.83
C GLU A 166 39.91 11.84 3.36
N GLY A 167 40.19 10.53 3.34
CA GLY A 167 41.50 10.00 3.74
C GLY A 167 42.64 10.52 2.84
N SER A 168 42.40 10.68 1.54
CA SER A 168 43.38 11.23 0.60
C SER A 168 43.64 12.72 0.84
N GLU A 169 42.61 13.48 1.16
CA GLU A 169 42.73 14.89 1.57
C GLU A 169 43.59 15.04 2.82
N GLN A 170 43.34 14.24 3.86
CA GLN A 170 44.13 14.24 5.09
C GLN A 170 45.60 13.86 4.86
N ALA A 171 45.84 12.85 4.00
CA ALA A 171 47.19 12.43 3.63
C ALA A 171 47.94 13.54 2.85
N ALA A 172 47.24 14.24 1.95
CA ALA A 172 47.79 15.39 1.24
C ALA A 172 48.13 16.55 2.19
N ALA A 173 47.23 16.89 3.12
CA ALA A 173 47.47 17.92 4.13
C ALA A 173 48.68 17.59 5.04
N THR A 174 48.81 16.33 5.44
CA THR A 174 49.95 15.85 6.22
C THR A 174 51.26 15.95 5.43
N SER A 175 51.23 15.57 4.15
CA SER A 175 52.39 15.64 3.26
C SER A 175 52.84 17.09 3.04
N ALA A 176 51.90 18.01 2.82
CA ALA A 176 52.19 19.44 2.70
C ALA A 176 52.86 19.99 3.97
N SER A 177 52.35 19.60 5.16
CA SER A 177 52.93 20.02 6.44
C SER A 177 54.37 19.52 6.62
N ARG A 178 54.66 18.27 6.23
CA ARG A 178 56.02 17.70 6.28
C ARG A 178 56.99 18.37 5.31
N ALA A 179 56.53 18.71 4.11
CA ALA A 179 57.33 19.45 3.14
C ALA A 179 57.74 20.83 3.69
N ALA A 180 56.77 21.58 4.22
CA ALA A 180 57.03 22.88 4.83
C ALA A 180 58.03 22.81 6.01
N ALA A 181 57.90 21.81 6.88
CA ALA A 181 58.85 21.59 7.98
C ALA A 181 60.27 21.26 7.47
N SER A 182 60.38 20.50 6.39
CA SER A 182 61.67 20.14 5.79
C SER A 182 62.36 21.35 5.15
N GLU A 183 61.61 22.23 4.48
CA GLU A 183 62.12 23.49 3.93
C GLU A 183 62.66 24.41 5.03
N GLN A 184 61.93 24.55 6.14
CA GLN A 184 62.37 25.34 7.29
C GLN A 184 63.67 24.79 7.91
N ALA A 185 63.79 23.47 8.04
CA ALA A 185 64.99 22.84 8.55
C ALA A 185 66.20 23.10 7.63
N ALA A 186 66.03 22.97 6.31
CA ALA A 186 67.08 23.26 5.33
C ALA A 186 67.54 24.73 5.39
N ALA A 187 66.61 25.68 5.47
CA ALA A 187 66.93 27.10 5.61
C ALA A 187 67.72 27.41 6.89
N GLY A 188 67.38 26.75 8.01
CA GLY A 188 68.13 26.87 9.26
C GLY A 188 69.57 26.36 9.15
N HIS A 189 69.79 25.25 8.42
CA HIS A 189 71.13 24.73 8.17
C HIS A 189 71.98 25.67 7.29
N GLU A 190 71.41 26.27 6.26
CA GLU A 190 72.13 27.24 5.42
C GLU A 190 72.55 28.50 6.19
N GLN A 191 71.70 28.99 7.10
CA GLN A 191 72.03 30.13 7.95
C GLN A 191 73.17 29.83 8.92
N ALA A 192 73.24 28.60 9.44
CA ALA A 192 74.30 28.17 10.36
C ALA A 192 75.67 27.95 9.68
N ALA A 193 75.71 27.82 8.35
CA ALA A 193 76.92 27.55 7.58
C ALA A 193 77.61 28.81 7.01
N ARG A 194 77.02 29.99 7.19
CA ARG A 194 77.58 31.29 6.78
C ARG A 194 78.24 32.00 7.96
#